data_AF-A0A8H7B0G7-F1
#
_entry.id   AF-A0A8H7B0G7-F1
#
_cell.length_a   1.000
_cell.length_b   1.000
_cell.length_c   1.000
_cell.angle_alpha   90.00
_cell.angle_beta   90.00
_cell.angle_gamma   90.00
#
_symmetry.space_group_name_H-M   'P 1'
#
loop_
_entity.id
_entity.type
_entity.pdbx_description
1 polymer ?
#
loop_
_entity_poly.entity_id
_entity_poly.type
_entity_poly.pdbx_seq_one_letter_code
_entity_poly.pdbx_strand_id
1 'polypeptide(L)'
;MSSTPSPSPSPSPPEPTQLIINPGFEDPTSSPWILFPGDASIVASTDPQYGSKSMRVPRRAGLFTSVRQVPQVSEAGTYTASFSVKIDGTVGAPCFVQLTGLIEQNYGQVEVQEWTKFSGTAALAAGNNQFF
;
A
#
# COMPACT_ATOMS: atom_id res chain seq x y z
N MET A 1 -49.54 -17.70 -27.40
CA MET A 1 -48.43 -18.01 -26.48
C MET A 1 -47.68 -16.71 -26.25
N SER A 2 -47.77 -16.11 -25.06
CA SER A 2 -47.04 -14.87 -24.72
C SER A 2 -45.74 -15.24 -24.03
N SER A 3 -44.61 -14.90 -24.64
CA SER A 3 -43.28 -15.06 -24.06
C SER A 3 -42.93 -13.77 -23.30
N THR A 4 -42.80 -13.84 -21.99
CA THR A 4 -42.28 -12.76 -21.15
C THR A 4 -40.79 -12.54 -21.47
N PRO A 5 -40.31 -11.30 -21.66
CA PRO A 5 -38.88 -11.05 -21.81
C PRO A 5 -38.14 -11.37 -20.51
N SER A 6 -37.02 -12.09 -20.63
CA SER A 6 -36.11 -12.39 -19.51
C SER A 6 -35.53 -11.10 -18.93
N PRO A 7 -35.41 -10.96 -17.60
CA PRO A 7 -34.76 -9.78 -17.02
C PRO A 7 -33.29 -9.73 -17.48
N SER A 8 -32.87 -8.53 -17.91
CA SER A 8 -31.46 -8.25 -18.24
C SER A 8 -30.60 -8.40 -16.99
N PRO A 9 -29.42 -9.04 -17.05
CA PRO A 9 -28.55 -9.18 -15.89
C PRO A 9 -28.13 -7.79 -15.38
N SER A 10 -28.25 -7.57 -14.07
CA SER A 10 -27.74 -6.36 -13.42
C SER A 10 -26.23 -6.25 -13.70
N PRO A 11 -25.70 -5.06 -14.06
CA PRO A 11 -24.27 -4.89 -14.22
C PRO A 11 -23.56 -5.23 -12.91
N SER A 12 -22.50 -6.05 -12.99
CA SER A 12 -21.61 -6.30 -11.85
C SER A 12 -20.98 -4.98 -11.39
N PRO A 13 -20.76 -4.79 -10.08
CA PRO A 13 -20.00 -3.65 -9.59
C PRO A 13 -18.63 -3.58 -10.30
N PRO A 14 -18.13 -2.39 -10.64
CA PRO A 14 -16.81 -2.26 -11.24
C PRO A 14 -15.75 -2.86 -10.31
N GLU A 15 -14.78 -3.58 -10.89
CA GLU A 15 -13.65 -4.10 -10.13
C GLU A 15 -12.81 -2.95 -9.56
N PRO A 16 -12.28 -3.09 -8.33
CA PRO A 16 -11.40 -2.09 -7.75
C PRO A 16 -10.15 -1.93 -8.63
N THR A 17 -9.93 -0.71 -9.12
CA THR A 17 -8.75 -0.39 -9.94
C THR A 17 -7.52 -0.25 -9.03
N GLN A 18 -6.49 -1.07 -9.27
CA GLN A 18 -5.20 -0.91 -8.61
C GLN A 18 -4.44 0.27 -9.24
N LEU A 19 -4.10 1.27 -8.42
CA LEU A 19 -3.37 2.45 -8.85
C LEU A 19 -1.86 2.37 -8.59
N ILE A 20 -1.42 1.47 -7.72
CA ILE A 20 -0.02 1.27 -7.38
C ILE A 20 0.61 0.28 -8.36
N ILE A 21 1.73 0.69 -8.95
CA ILE A 21 2.58 -0.14 -9.80
C ILE A 21 3.54 -0.93 -8.91
N ASN A 22 3.75 -2.20 -9.22
CA ASN A 22 4.59 -3.12 -8.45
C ASN A 22 4.26 -3.12 -6.94
N PRO A 23 2.99 -3.37 -6.53
CA PRO A 23 2.58 -3.33 -5.13
C PRO A 23 3.16 -4.48 -4.29
N GLY A 24 3.60 -5.56 -4.94
CA GLY A 24 4.22 -6.73 -4.31
C GLY A 24 5.75 -6.72 -4.33
N PHE A 25 6.39 -5.71 -4.94
CA PHE A 25 7.85 -5.62 -5.06
C PHE A 25 8.50 -6.76 -5.86
N GLU A 26 7.79 -7.35 -6.82
CA GLU A 26 8.29 -8.50 -7.60
C GLU A 26 9.24 -8.07 -8.73
N ASP A 27 9.21 -6.80 -9.15
CA ASP A 27 10.15 -6.30 -10.16
C ASP A 27 11.60 -6.31 -9.65
N PRO A 28 12.60 -6.43 -10.54
CA PRO A 28 14.01 -6.40 -10.17
C PRO A 28 14.49 -5.02 -9.66
N THR A 29 13.74 -3.95 -9.95
CA THR A 29 14.07 -2.58 -9.55
C THR A 29 13.02 -2.03 -8.59
N SER A 30 13.42 -1.13 -7.69
CA SER A 30 12.48 -0.42 -6.83
C SER A 30 11.60 0.59 -7.56
N SER A 31 11.95 1.02 -8.78
CA SER A 31 11.12 1.92 -9.58
C SER A 31 9.71 1.32 -9.80
N PRO A 32 8.63 2.09 -9.64
CA PRO A 32 8.56 3.54 -9.42
C PRO A 32 8.51 3.98 -7.94
N TRP A 33 8.83 3.10 -6.99
CA TRP A 33 8.93 3.48 -5.58
C TRP A 33 10.11 4.41 -5.32
N ILE A 34 9.81 5.53 -4.66
CA ILE A 34 10.76 6.52 -4.17
C ILE A 34 11.12 6.13 -2.73
N LEU A 35 12.42 6.04 -2.44
CA LEU A 35 12.94 5.55 -1.17
C LEU A 35 13.63 6.68 -0.41
N PHE A 36 13.38 6.79 0.90
CA PHE A 36 14.04 7.78 1.75
C PHE A 36 14.35 7.18 3.12
N PRO A 37 15.59 7.20 3.63
CA PRO A 37 16.81 7.70 3.01
C PRO A 37 17.50 6.62 2.15
N GLY A 38 16.96 6.30 0.97
CA GLY A 38 17.62 5.58 -0.13
C GLY A 38 18.12 4.14 0.12
N ASP A 39 18.04 3.63 1.34
CA ASP A 39 18.65 2.36 1.76
C ASP A 39 17.65 1.21 1.91
N ALA A 40 16.38 1.48 1.67
CA ALA A 40 15.41 0.43 1.41
C ALA A 40 15.78 -0.32 0.11
N SER A 41 15.52 -1.62 0.07
CA SER A 41 15.86 -2.45 -1.08
C SER A 41 14.83 -3.55 -1.26
N ILE A 42 14.51 -3.87 -2.52
CA ILE A 42 13.77 -5.09 -2.83
C ILE A 42 14.69 -6.28 -2.60
N VAL A 43 14.24 -7.24 -1.80
CA VAL A 43 14.99 -8.48 -1.52
C VAL A 43 14.13 -9.69 -1.84
N ALA A 44 14.75 -10.73 -2.38
CA ALA A 44 14.16 -12.05 -2.31
C ALA A 44 14.04 -12.44 -0.83
N SER A 45 12.85 -12.82 -0.41
CA SER A 45 12.57 -13.16 0.98
C SER A 45 12.13 -14.61 1.06
N THR A 46 12.58 -15.33 2.10
CA THR A 46 12.02 -16.64 2.45
C THR A 46 10.69 -16.52 3.19
N ASP A 47 10.32 -15.30 3.58
CA ASP A 47 9.08 -14.95 4.25
C ASP A 47 8.49 -13.65 3.65
N PRO A 48 8.12 -13.63 2.36
CA PRO A 48 7.44 -12.50 1.75
C PRO A 48 5.96 -12.53 2.12
N GLN A 49 5.31 -11.36 2.20
CA GLN A 49 3.86 -11.30 2.39
C GLN A 49 3.11 -11.91 1.20
N TYR A 50 3.62 -11.72 -0.01
CA TYR A 50 3.10 -12.26 -1.26
C TYR A 50 4.27 -12.53 -2.21
N GLY A 51 4.12 -13.51 -3.11
CA GLY A 51 5.12 -13.75 -4.14
C GLY A 51 6.45 -14.26 -3.58
N SER A 52 7.55 -13.68 -4.06
CA SER A 52 8.92 -14.12 -3.75
C SER A 52 9.79 -13.01 -3.15
N LYS A 53 9.31 -11.76 -3.18
CA LYS A 53 10.08 -10.60 -2.76
C LYS A 53 9.31 -9.72 -1.78
N SER A 54 10.06 -8.87 -1.09
CA SER A 54 9.51 -7.80 -0.29
C SER A 54 10.45 -6.60 -0.26
N MET A 55 9.89 -5.42 0.01
CA MET A 55 10.70 -4.25 0.32
C MET A 55 11.26 -4.38 1.74
N ARG A 56 12.59 -4.48 1.87
CA ARG A 56 13.28 -4.42 3.15
C ARG A 56 13.66 -2.98 3.44
N VAL A 57 13.18 -2.48 4.57
CA VAL A 57 13.53 -1.17 5.12
C VAL A 57 14.42 -1.40 6.35
N PRO A 58 15.71 -1.03 6.32
CA PRO A 58 16.57 -1.18 7.49
C PRO A 58 16.14 -0.20 8.59
N ARG A 59 16.17 -0.69 9.83
CA ARG A 59 15.89 0.14 11.00
C ARG A 59 16.99 1.18 11.18
N ARG A 60 16.61 2.43 11.45
CA ARG A 60 17.52 3.52 11.84
C ARG A 60 17.03 4.19 13.11
N ALA A 61 17.90 4.28 14.11
CA ALA A 61 17.61 5.04 15.32
C ALA A 61 17.65 6.55 15.00
N GLY A 62 16.62 7.30 15.40
CA GLY A 62 16.57 8.75 15.25
C GLY A 62 16.30 9.29 13.84
N LEU A 63 16.02 8.41 12.86
CA LEU A 63 15.64 8.79 11.51
C LEU A 63 14.40 8.02 11.08
N PHE A 64 13.53 8.67 10.31
CA PHE A 64 12.44 7.98 9.63
C PHE A 64 12.93 7.40 8.30
N THR A 65 12.37 6.26 7.93
CA THR A 65 12.53 5.67 6.59
C THR A 65 11.14 5.49 5.99
N SER A 66 11.01 5.78 4.69
CA SER A 66 9.74 5.70 3.96
C SER A 66 9.95 5.13 2.56
N VAL A 67 8.92 4.45 2.07
CA VAL A 67 8.76 4.11 0.66
C VAL A 67 7.48 4.74 0.16
N ARG A 68 7.56 5.44 -0.97
CA ARG A 68 6.46 6.25 -1.49
C ARG A 68 6.25 5.99 -2.97
N GLN A 69 4.99 5.92 -3.37
CA GLN A 69 4.59 6.05 -4.77
C GLN A 69 3.49 7.10 -4.84
N VAL A 70 3.38 7.76 -5.99
CA VAL A 70 2.33 8.75 -6.22
C VAL A 70 1.43 8.24 -7.34
N PRO A 71 0.34 7.54 -6.99
CA PRO A 71 -0.66 7.18 -7.98
C PRO A 71 -1.36 8.44 -8.50
N GLN A 72 -1.76 8.42 -9.77
CA GLN A 72 -2.65 9.44 -10.34
C GLN A 72 -4.11 9.04 -10.10
N VAL A 73 -4.89 9.94 -9.52
CA VAL A 73 -6.32 9.77 -9.29
C VAL A 73 -7.09 10.53 -10.39
N SER A 74 -7.58 9.81 -11.39
CA SER A 74 -8.27 10.39 -12.55
C SER A 74 -9.76 10.63 -12.33
N GLU A 75 -10.36 9.98 -11.34
CA GLU A 75 -11.80 10.03 -11.05
C GLU A 75 -12.04 10.36 -9.59
N ALA A 76 -13.16 11.04 -9.31
CA ALA A 76 -13.57 11.27 -7.94
C ALA A 76 -14.18 9.99 -7.35
N GLY A 77 -13.85 9.66 -6.11
CA GLY A 77 -14.35 8.45 -5.48
C GLY A 77 -13.75 8.17 -4.10
N THR A 78 -14.20 7.10 -3.47
CA THR A 78 -13.62 6.61 -2.22
C THR A 78 -12.52 5.62 -2.52
N TYR A 79 -11.30 5.94 -2.10
CA TYR A 79 -10.13 5.11 -2.28
C TYR A 79 -9.75 4.45 -0.95
N THR A 80 -9.20 3.24 -1.06
CA THR A 80 -8.58 2.52 0.05
C THR A 80 -7.09 2.41 -0.24
N ALA A 81 -6.26 2.85 0.69
CA ALA A 81 -4.83 2.54 0.70
C ALA A 81 -4.57 1.49 1.77
N SER A 82 -3.84 0.45 1.42
CA SER A 82 -3.43 -0.59 2.35
C SER A 82 -2.03 -1.08 2.08
N PHE A 83 -1.32 -1.45 3.14
CA PHE A 83 0.03 -1.99 3.09
C PHE A 83 0.20 -3.00 4.24
N SER A 84 1.12 -3.93 4.08
CA SER A 84 1.46 -4.88 5.15
C SER A 84 2.90 -4.65 5.60
N VAL A 85 3.12 -4.74 6.91
CA VAL A 85 4.45 -4.63 7.50
C VAL A 85 4.67 -5.82 8.43
N LYS A 86 5.84 -6.44 8.27
CA LYS A 86 6.45 -7.30 9.28
C LYS A 86 7.59 -6.52 9.93
N ILE A 87 7.59 -6.47 11.26
CA ILE A 87 8.68 -5.85 12.01
C ILE A 87 9.47 -6.99 12.63
N ASP A 88 10.73 -7.08 12.24
CA ASP A 88 11.69 -8.06 12.75
C ASP A 88 12.69 -7.40 13.71
N GLY A 89 13.38 -8.21 14.51
CA GLY A 89 14.42 -7.77 15.45
C GLY A 89 14.12 -8.08 16.92
N THR A 90 14.61 -7.23 17.81
CA THR A 90 14.49 -7.42 19.27
C THR A 90 13.17 -6.84 19.79
N VAL A 91 12.46 -7.64 20.59
CA VAL A 91 11.26 -7.20 21.34
C VAL A 91 11.60 -6.00 22.24
N GLY A 92 10.66 -5.07 22.41
CA GLY A 92 10.86 -3.84 23.19
C GLY A 92 11.51 -2.69 22.41
N ALA A 93 11.73 -2.89 21.11
CA ALA A 93 12.22 -1.85 20.21
C ALA A 93 11.17 -1.60 19.11
N PRO A 94 10.08 -0.86 19.38
CA PRO A 94 9.03 -0.62 18.39
C PRO A 94 9.49 0.26 17.23
N CYS A 95 8.81 0.15 16.09
CA CYS A 95 8.86 1.12 14.99
C CYS A 95 7.56 1.93 14.98
N PHE A 96 7.64 3.19 14.59
CA PHE A 96 6.44 4.01 14.37
C PHE A 96 5.92 3.80 12.95
N VAL A 97 4.65 3.46 12.81
CA VAL A 97 4.02 3.15 11.51
C VAL A 97 2.98 4.21 11.16
N GLN A 98 3.13 4.81 9.98
CA GLN A 98 2.22 5.83 9.47
C GLN A 98 2.02 5.64 7.96
N LEU A 99 0.78 5.87 7.52
CA LEU A 99 0.42 6.09 6.12
C LEU A 99 0.24 7.60 5.93
N THR A 100 0.85 8.19 4.91
CA THR A 100 0.83 9.63 4.65
C THR A 100 0.56 9.93 3.17
N GLY A 101 -0.06 11.07 2.88
CA GLY A 101 -0.34 11.53 1.51
C GLY A 101 -1.82 11.86 1.35
N LEU A 102 -2.43 11.43 0.24
CA LEU A 102 -3.87 11.60 -0.01
C LEU A 102 -4.75 10.86 1.02
N ILE A 103 -4.22 9.81 1.61
CA ILE A 103 -4.80 9.10 2.77
C ILE A 103 -3.76 9.16 3.88
N GLU A 104 -4.14 9.70 5.02
CA GLU A 104 -3.27 9.80 6.20
C GLU A 104 -3.86 8.99 7.36
N GLN A 105 -3.04 8.11 7.93
CA GLN A 105 -3.40 7.32 9.09
C GLN A 105 -2.16 7.07 9.93
N ASN A 106 -2.22 7.44 11.22
CA ASN A 106 -1.18 7.14 12.19
C ASN A 106 -1.57 5.89 12.99
N TYR A 107 -0.70 4.88 13.00
CA TYR A 107 -0.91 3.62 13.71
C TYR A 107 -0.08 3.50 14.99
N GLY A 108 0.79 4.48 15.26
CA GLY A 108 1.59 4.53 16.47
C GLY A 108 2.77 3.55 16.48
N GLN A 109 3.18 3.18 17.69
CA GLN A 109 4.26 2.22 17.92
C GLN A 109 3.78 0.80 17.67
N VAL A 110 4.53 0.08 16.85
CA VAL A 110 4.30 -1.31 16.49
C VAL A 110 5.56 -2.10 16.84
N GLU A 111 5.40 -3.15 17.64
CA GLU A 111 6.51 -4.01 18.07
C GLU A 111 6.85 -5.06 17.02
N VAL A 112 7.81 -5.93 17.34
CA VAL A 112 8.11 -7.13 16.54
C VAL A 112 6.84 -7.96 16.39
N GLN A 113 6.48 -8.26 15.15
CA GLN A 113 5.23 -8.94 14.84
C GLN A 113 5.31 -9.60 13.48
N GLU A 114 4.46 -10.61 13.28
CA GLU A 114 4.19 -11.17 11.97
C GLU A 114 3.54 -10.14 11.05
N TRP A 115 3.52 -10.45 9.75
CA TRP A 115 2.93 -9.59 8.74
C TRP A 115 1.54 -9.11 9.13
N THR A 116 1.41 -7.80 9.31
CA THR A 116 0.16 -7.16 9.72
C THR A 116 -0.26 -6.15 8.67
N LYS A 117 -1.54 -6.22 8.30
CA LYS A 117 -2.14 -5.32 7.31
C LYS A 117 -2.66 -4.06 7.99
N PHE A 118 -2.28 -2.92 7.41
CA PHE A 118 -2.77 -1.59 7.76
C PHE A 118 -3.56 -1.03 6.58
N SER A 119 -4.60 -0.25 6.86
CA SER A 119 -5.40 0.40 5.82
C SER A 119 -6.07 1.69 6.30
N GLY A 120 -6.33 2.59 5.36
CA GLY A 120 -7.13 3.79 5.54
C GLY A 120 -7.95 4.07 4.28
N THR A 121 -9.00 4.87 4.42
CA THR A 121 -9.86 5.29 3.30
C THR A 121 -10.00 6.80 3.25
N ALA A 122 -10.15 7.35 2.05
CA ALA A 122 -10.51 8.75 1.86
C ALA A 122 -11.35 8.94 0.59
N ALA A 123 -12.24 9.93 0.63
CA ALA A 123 -12.89 10.44 -0.57
C ALA A 123 -11.93 11.43 -1.26
N LEU A 124 -11.57 11.14 -2.51
CA LEU A 124 -10.65 11.95 -3.32
C LEU A 124 -11.41 12.54 -4.51
N ALA A 125 -11.02 13.74 -4.92
CA ALA A 125 -11.50 14.37 -6.15
C ALA A 125 -10.64 13.96 -7.35
N ALA A 126 -11.21 14.05 -8.55
CA ALA A 126 -10.47 13.85 -9.79
C ALA A 126 -9.34 14.87 -9.92
N GLY A 127 -8.15 14.44 -10.36
CA GLY A 127 -7.01 15.31 -10.61
C GLY A 127 -6.31 15.82 -9.35
N ASN A 128 -6.52 15.18 -8.20
CA ASN A 128 -5.81 15.50 -6.95
C ASN A 128 -4.30 15.21 -7.08
N ASN A 129 -3.55 16.20 -7.57
CA ASN A 129 -2.08 16.23 -7.63
C ASN A 129 -1.45 17.07 -6.50
N GLN A 130 -2.20 17.34 -5.42
CA GLN A 130 -1.74 18.20 -4.32
C GLN A 130 -0.77 17.44 -3.42
N PHE A 131 0.46 17.96 -3.28
CA PHE A 131 1.47 17.51 -2.33
C PHE A 131 1.76 18.59 -1.30
N PHE A 132 1.93 18.18 -0.05
CA PHE A 132 2.71 18.89 0.97
C PHE A 132 4.06 18.18 1.14
#